data_AF-A0A931RPK8-F1
#
_entry.id   AF-A0A931RPK8-F1
#
_cell.length_a   1.000
_cell.length_b   1.000
_cell.length_c   1.000
_cell.angle_alpha   90.00
_cell.angle_beta   90.00
_cell.angle_gamma   90.00
#
_symmetry.space_group_name_H-M   'P 1'
#
loop_
_entity.id
_entity.type
_entity.pdbx_description
1 polymer ?
#
loop_
_entity_poly.entity_id
_entity_poly.type
_entity_poly.pdbx_seq_one_letter_code
_entity_poly.pdbx_strand_id
1 'polypeptide(L)'
;MQLQQNKLALAGAEAVSVLYLACVILVWIAPAFAVKFFSYLFHGINLAAITTDAGLNLGAVIIGLVEAFAYTYASLYLFAWFYNRSVK
;
A
#
# COMPACT_ATOMS: atom_id res chain seq x y z
N MET A 1 -6.84 18.37 -19.99
CA MET A 1 -6.73 18.55 -18.52
C MET A 1 -5.27 18.32 -18.13
N GLN A 2 -4.71 19.04 -17.16
CA GLN A 2 -3.37 18.76 -16.64
C GLN A 2 -3.49 18.30 -15.18
N LEU A 3 -2.86 17.18 -14.84
CA LEU A 3 -2.81 16.66 -13.48
C LEU A 3 -1.71 17.40 -12.70
N GLN A 4 -2.02 17.79 -11.46
CA GLN A 4 -1.05 18.39 -10.55
C GLN A 4 -0.19 17.26 -9.93
N GLN A 5 0.98 16.96 -10.52
CA GLN A 5 1.74 15.74 -10.22
C GLN A 5 2.01 15.55 -8.71
N ASN A 6 2.57 16.57 -8.06
CA ASN A 6 2.91 16.50 -6.62
C ASN A 6 1.67 16.36 -5.74
N LYS A 7 0.57 17.08 -6.05
CA LYS A 7 -0.66 17.02 -5.26
C LYS A 7 -1.34 15.66 -5.36
N LEU A 8 -1.39 15.10 -6.57
CA LEU A 8 -1.95 13.75 -6.79
C LEU A 8 -1.11 12.68 -6.09
N ALA A 9 0.22 12.75 -6.25
CA ALA A 9 1.14 11.82 -5.63
C ALA A 9 1.06 11.85 -4.10
N LEU A 10 1.05 13.06 -3.50
CA LEU A 10 0.94 13.22 -2.06
C LEU A 10 -0.39 12.71 -1.52
N ALA A 11 -1.51 13.11 -2.13
CA ALA A 11 -2.84 12.69 -1.68
C ALA A 11 -3.00 11.16 -1.75
N GLY A 12 -2.49 10.53 -2.82
CA GLY A 12 -2.53 9.07 -2.93
C GLY A 12 -1.62 8.38 -1.91
N ALA A 13 -0.42 8.90 -1.68
CA ALA A 13 0.50 8.35 -0.69
C ALA A 13 -0.06 8.46 0.74
N GLU A 14 -0.68 9.59 1.10
CA GLU A 14 -1.37 9.76 2.38
C GLU A 14 -2.54 8.78 2.54
N ALA A 15 -3.37 8.62 1.51
CA ALA A 15 -4.48 7.68 1.52
C ALA A 15 -4.00 6.22 1.71
N VAL A 16 -2.95 5.82 1.01
CA VAL A 16 -2.35 4.49 1.15
C VAL A 16 -1.72 4.30 2.53
N SER A 17 -1.08 5.31 3.10
CA SER A 17 -0.55 5.24 4.47
C SER A 17 -1.63 4.98 5.51
N VAL A 18 -2.78 5.65 5.40
CA VAL A 18 -3.93 5.41 6.30
C VAL A 18 -4.46 3.99 6.13
N LEU A 19 -4.61 3.54 4.89
CA LEU A 19 -5.05 2.17 4.59
C LEU A 19 -4.06 1.14 5.15
N TYR A 20 -2.76 1.38 5.00
CA TYR A 20 -1.70 0.52 5.53
C TYR A 20 -1.83 0.36 7.05
N LEU A 21 -2.00 1.46 7.78
CA LEU A 21 -2.18 1.41 9.24
C LEU A 21 -3.44 0.63 9.64
N ALA A 22 -4.54 0.79 8.90
CA ALA A 22 -5.75 0.01 9.12
C ALA A 22 -5.50 -1.49 8.89
N CYS A 23 -4.75 -1.86 7.86
CA CYS A 23 -4.35 -3.24 7.59
C CYS A 23 -3.47 -3.81 8.72
N VAL A 24 -2.52 -3.03 9.24
CA VAL A 24 -1.67 -3.43 10.38
C VAL A 24 -2.52 -3.71 11.61
N ILE A 25 -3.49 -2.83 11.92
CA ILE A 25 -4.42 -3.04 13.05
C ILE A 25 -5.24 -4.32 12.83
N LEU A 26 -5.74 -4.55 11.63
CA LEU A 26 -6.53 -5.75 11.31
C LEU A 26 -5.72 -7.04 11.52
N VAL A 27 -4.47 -7.07 11.05
CA VAL A 27 -3.55 -8.21 11.25
C VAL A 27 -3.25 -8.41 12.73
N TRP A 28 -3.13 -7.33 13.50
CA TRP A 28 -2.87 -7.39 14.94
C TRP A 28 -4.03 -7.98 15.74
N ILE A 29 -5.27 -7.58 15.45
CA ILE A 29 -6.45 -8.01 16.22
C ILE A 29 -7.06 -9.33 15.72
N ALA A 30 -6.97 -9.60 14.41
CA ALA A 30 -7.67 -10.71 13.78
C ALA A 30 -6.84 -11.33 12.63
N PRO A 31 -5.67 -11.92 12.92
CA PRO A 31 -4.72 -12.39 11.90
C PRO A 31 -5.33 -13.45 10.98
N ALA A 32 -6.08 -14.42 11.50
CA ALA A 32 -6.73 -15.45 10.69
C ALA A 32 -7.78 -14.87 9.72
N PHE A 33 -8.53 -13.86 10.17
CA PHE A 33 -9.46 -13.14 9.30
C PHE A 33 -8.72 -12.33 8.23
N ALA A 34 -7.64 -11.64 8.61
CA ALA A 34 -6.82 -10.87 7.68
C ALA A 34 -6.28 -11.76 6.55
N VAL A 35 -5.70 -12.92 6.87
CA VAL A 35 -5.20 -13.88 5.87
C VAL A 35 -6.32 -14.30 4.91
N LYS A 36 -7.48 -14.71 5.44
CA LYS A 36 -8.63 -15.11 4.61
C LYS A 36 -9.13 -13.97 3.73
N PHE A 37 -9.24 -12.76 4.28
CA PHE A 37 -9.67 -11.56 3.57
C PHE A 37 -8.72 -11.23 2.41
N PHE A 38 -7.41 -11.20 2.66
CA PHE A 38 -6.42 -10.91 1.63
C PHE A 38 -6.30 -12.04 0.58
N SER A 39 -6.59 -13.30 0.94
CA SER A 39 -6.69 -14.38 -0.06
C SER A 39 -7.79 -14.14 -1.09
N TYR A 40 -8.87 -13.43 -0.75
CA TYR A 40 -9.89 -13.02 -1.72
C TYR A 40 -9.43 -11.87 -2.62
N LEU A 41 -8.50 -11.04 -2.16
CA LEU A 41 -7.94 -9.94 -2.97
C LEU A 41 -6.86 -10.46 -3.94
N PHE A 42 -5.93 -11.28 -3.43
CA PHE A 42 -4.77 -11.77 -4.17
C PHE A 42 -5.01 -13.15 -4.80
N HIS A 43 -6.06 -13.26 -5.63
CA HIS A 43 -6.40 -14.48 -6.36
C HIS A 43 -5.14 -15.16 -6.93
N GLY A 44 -4.94 -16.45 -6.61
CA GLY A 44 -3.81 -17.24 -7.08
C GLY A 44 -2.60 -17.30 -6.14
N ILE A 45 -2.63 -16.62 -4.98
CA ILE A 45 -1.57 -16.67 -3.97
C ILE A 45 -2.06 -17.40 -2.71
N ASN A 46 -1.35 -18.45 -2.28
CA ASN A 46 -1.60 -19.11 -1.00
C ASN A 46 -0.92 -18.34 0.15
N LEU A 47 -1.58 -17.31 0.67
CA LEU A 47 -1.03 -16.48 1.76
C LEU A 47 -0.69 -17.31 3.01
N ALA A 48 -1.45 -18.37 3.32
CA ALA A 48 -1.18 -19.22 4.48
C ALA A 48 0.16 -19.97 4.40
N ALA A 49 0.71 -20.16 3.19
CA ALA A 49 2.03 -20.77 3.00
C ALA A 49 3.18 -19.76 3.05
N ILE A 50 2.89 -18.45 3.08
CA ILE A 50 3.88 -17.37 2.97
C ILE A 50 3.96 -16.55 4.27
N THR A 51 2.95 -16.66 5.14
CA THR A 51 2.98 -16.07 6.48
C THR A 51 4.04 -16.74 7.34
N THR A 52 4.93 -15.93 7.93
CA THR A 52 5.89 -16.39 8.94
C THR A 52 5.32 -16.11 10.34
N ASP A 53 5.69 -16.94 11.33
CA ASP A 53 5.36 -16.70 12.75
C ASP A 53 6.09 -15.47 13.34
N ALA A 54 6.79 -14.69 12.53
CA ALA A 54 7.40 -13.44 12.93
C ALA A 54 6.27 -12.45 13.25
N GLY A 55 5.94 -12.34 14.55
CA GLY A 55 4.94 -11.39 15.04
C GLY A 55 5.22 -9.96 14.57
N LEU A 56 4.17 -9.13 14.56
CA LEU A 56 4.26 -7.71 14.21
C LEU A 56 5.35 -7.02 15.04
N ASN A 57 6.43 -6.64 14.38
CA ASN A 57 7.49 -5.82 14.95
C ASN A 57 7.30 -4.37 14.50
N LEU A 58 7.36 -3.43 15.45
CA LEU A 58 7.24 -1.99 15.19
C LEU A 58 8.22 -1.51 14.10
N GLY A 59 9.44 -2.03 14.06
CA GLY A 59 10.42 -1.69 13.02
C GLY A 59 9.95 -2.11 11.62
N ALA A 60 9.40 -3.31 11.49
CA ALA A 60 8.85 -3.79 10.22
C ALA A 60 7.62 -2.98 9.78
N VAL A 61 6.77 -2.56 10.74
CA VAL A 61 5.61 -1.70 10.48
C VAL A 61 6.05 -0.32 9.96
N ILE A 62 7.06 0.29 10.58
CA ILE A 62 7.56 1.61 10.17
C ILE A 62 8.20 1.52 8.77
N ILE A 63 9.04 0.50 8.54
CA ILE A 63 9.67 0.29 7.22
C ILE A 63 8.60 0.10 6.14
N GLY A 64 7.62 -0.78 6.38
CA GLY A 64 6.53 -1.02 5.43
C GLY A 64 5.67 0.23 5.17
N LEU A 65 5.44 1.07 6.18
CA LEU A 65 4.74 2.35 6.01
C LEU A 65 5.52 3.31 5.11
N VAL A 66 6.84 3.46 5.33
CA VAL A 66 7.70 4.32 4.50
C VAL A 66 7.76 3.81 3.07
N GLU A 67 7.90 2.50 2.87
CA GLU A 67 7.88 1.87 1.55
C GLU A 67 6.55 2.11 0.83
N ALA A 68 5.42 1.85 1.50
CA ALA A 68 4.09 2.05 0.92
C ALA A 68 3.87 3.51 0.50
N PHE A 69 4.26 4.47 1.34
CA PHE A 69 4.19 5.89 1.02
C PHE A 69 5.08 6.25 -0.17
N ALA A 70 6.37 5.88 -0.12
CA ALA A 70 7.35 6.26 -1.13
C ALA A 70 7.03 5.66 -2.50
N TYR A 71 6.65 4.37 -2.56
CA TYR A 71 6.27 3.71 -3.79
C TYR A 71 4.99 4.30 -4.38
N THR A 72 3.97 4.56 -3.56
CA THR A 72 2.73 5.18 -4.04
C THR A 72 2.98 6.58 -4.60
N TYR A 73 3.74 7.40 -3.87
CA TYR A 73 4.11 8.74 -4.32
C TYR A 73 4.83 8.68 -5.67
N ALA A 74 5.87 7.85 -5.78
CA ALA A 74 6.64 7.70 -7.00
C ALA A 74 5.79 7.22 -8.18
N SER A 75 4.97 6.18 -7.97
CA SER A 75 4.08 5.63 -9.01
C SER A 75 3.06 6.65 -9.51
N LEU A 76 2.39 7.37 -8.60
CA LEU A 76 1.39 8.37 -9.00
C LEU A 76 2.01 9.62 -9.61
N TYR A 77 3.18 10.03 -9.13
CA TYR A 77 3.94 11.11 -9.74
C TYR A 77 4.31 10.76 -11.20
N LEU A 78 4.87 9.56 -11.41
CA LEU A 78 5.22 9.06 -12.73
C LEU A 78 3.98 8.96 -13.63
N PHE A 79 2.88 8.42 -13.12
CA PHE A 79 1.62 8.35 -13.85
C PHE A 79 1.15 9.75 -14.29
N ALA A 80 1.12 10.72 -13.38
CA ALA A 80 0.70 12.08 -13.69
C ALA A 80 1.63 12.75 -14.72
N TRP A 81 2.94 12.48 -14.63
CA TRP A 81 3.92 12.95 -15.60
C TRP A 81 3.68 12.37 -17.00
N PHE A 82 3.51 11.05 -17.12
CA PHE A 82 3.21 10.39 -18.40
C PHE A 82 1.88 10.88 -18.99
N TYR A 83 0.83 10.99 -18.18
CA TYR A 83 -0.45 11.53 -18.60
C TYR A 83 -0.28 12.94 -19.19
N ASN A 84 0.35 13.86 -18.44
CA ASN A 84 0.57 15.23 -18.88
C ASN A 84 1.45 15.32 -20.13
N ARG A 85 2.40 14.40 -20.32
CA ARG A 85 3.21 14.30 -21.54
C ARG A 85 2.38 13.84 -22.73
N SER A 86 1.48 12.88 -22.54
CA SER A 86 0.67 12.29 -23.63
C SER A 86 -0.51 13.16 -24.06
N VAL A 87 -1.01 14.04 -23.19
CA VAL A 87 -2.11 14.97 -23.50
C VAL A 87 -1.63 16.39 -23.86
N LYS A 88 -0.32 16.59 -23.93
CA LYS A 88 0.32 17.80 -24.47
C LYS A 88 0.51 17.64 -25.97
#